data_AF-A0A2P5VM78-F1
#
_entry.id   AF-A0A2P5VM78-F1
#
_cell.length_a   1.000
_cell.length_b   1.000
_cell.length_c   1.000
_cell.angle_alpha   90.00
_cell.angle_beta   90.00
_cell.angle_gamma   90.00
#
_symmetry.space_group_name_H-M   'P 1'
#
loop_
_entity.id
_entity.type
_entity.pdbx_description
1 polymer ?
#
loop_
_entity_poly.entity_id
_entity_poly.type
_entity_poly.pdbx_seq_one_letter_code
_entity_poly.pdbx_strand_id
1 'polypeptide(L)'
;MEKLGIPTATVCSDEFYSLGKAEAQCLGVPGLPIAVVPHPVAKLLPDEVAGLARDVVDEIYRLWHEDADHLREEFIEKQPLAKQQMRYTSLFEGNYTAPNAPERMNGPDDLDGVNRLFYSRGWTDGLPIIPPTPARYEKMLSGTNLDVNQLLSLIEPRQGKATVGKVAINAVMSGCLPEHLPVLVAVANALGNSDLNLKALNTTT
;
A
#
# COMPACT_ATOMS: atom_id res chain seq x y z
N MET A 1 15.52 -3.22 29.50
CA MET A 1 14.82 -3.99 30.55
C MET A 1 15.55 -5.28 30.86
N GLU A 2 15.88 -6.13 29.88
CA GLU A 2 16.66 -7.36 30.13
C GLU A 2 18.00 -7.12 30.85
N LYS A 3 18.76 -6.08 30.44
CA LYS A 3 20.01 -5.69 31.12
C LYS A 3 19.82 -5.31 32.60
N LEU A 4 18.58 -5.03 33.00
CA LEU A 4 18.19 -4.72 34.38
C LEU A 4 17.65 -5.96 35.12
N GLY A 5 17.75 -7.16 34.52
CA GLY A 5 17.23 -8.41 35.09
C GLY A 5 15.71 -8.54 35.02
N ILE A 6 15.04 -7.71 34.23
CA ILE A 6 13.58 -7.78 34.04
C ILE A 6 13.30 -8.59 32.78
N PRO A 7 12.62 -9.75 32.87
CA PRO A 7 12.20 -10.51 31.70
C PRO A 7 11.30 -9.66 30.80
N THR A 8 11.59 -9.63 29.51
CA THR A 8 10.78 -8.91 28.52
C THR A 8 10.57 -9.75 27.28
N ALA A 9 9.36 -9.68 26.74
CA ALA A 9 9.02 -10.27 25.46
C ALA A 9 8.52 -9.15 24.54
N THR A 10 9.07 -9.08 23.33
CA THR A 10 8.53 -8.19 22.29
C THR A 10 7.40 -8.94 21.59
N VAL A 11 6.26 -8.29 21.41
CA VAL A 11 5.13 -8.87 20.66
C VAL A 11 4.94 -8.05 19.39
N CYS A 12 4.87 -8.71 18.24
CA CYS A 12 4.70 -8.06 16.95
C CYS A 12 3.74 -8.88 16.08
N SER A 13 2.97 -8.21 15.22
CA SER A 13 2.19 -8.91 14.21
C SER A 13 3.12 -9.49 13.13
N ASP A 14 2.74 -10.62 12.53
CA ASP A 14 3.44 -11.21 11.37
C ASP A 14 3.64 -10.22 10.21
N GLU A 15 2.67 -9.34 9.94
CA GLU A 15 2.78 -8.26 8.94
C GLU A 15 3.97 -7.32 9.17
N PHE A 16 4.35 -7.09 10.43
CA PHE A 16 5.42 -6.18 10.82
C PHE A 16 6.70 -6.90 11.26
N TYR A 17 6.74 -8.24 11.23
CA TYR A 17 7.91 -9.00 11.71
C TYR A 17 9.20 -8.61 10.97
N SER A 18 9.16 -8.55 9.63
CA SER A 18 10.33 -8.18 8.84
C SER A 18 10.83 -6.76 9.13
N LEU A 19 9.91 -5.82 9.37
CA LEU A 19 10.25 -4.45 9.74
C LEU A 19 10.86 -4.41 11.15
N GLY A 20 10.25 -5.10 12.12
CA GLY A 20 10.76 -5.21 13.47
C GLY A 20 12.17 -5.83 13.52
N LYS A 21 12.44 -6.85 12.69
CA LYS A 21 13.79 -7.44 12.57
C LYS A 21 14.80 -6.45 11.99
N ALA A 22 14.43 -5.72 10.93
CA ALA A 22 15.30 -4.71 10.33
C ALA A 22 15.60 -3.56 11.32
N GLU A 23 14.60 -3.10 12.05
CA GLU A 23 14.77 -2.08 13.09
C GLU A 23 15.66 -2.57 14.24
N ALA A 24 15.44 -3.80 14.72
CA ALA A 24 16.27 -4.41 15.74
C ALA A 24 17.76 -4.50 15.30
N GLN A 25 18.01 -4.83 14.03
CA GLN A 25 19.36 -4.78 13.45
C GLN A 25 19.94 -3.35 13.44
N CYS A 26 19.16 -2.36 13.00
CA CYS A 26 19.60 -0.96 12.98
C CYS A 26 19.92 -0.41 14.38
N LEU A 27 19.20 -0.88 15.42
CA LEU A 27 19.41 -0.50 16.82
C LEU A 27 20.51 -1.33 17.51
N GLY A 28 21.19 -2.22 16.79
CA GLY A 28 22.29 -3.03 17.31
C GLY A 28 21.85 -4.22 18.18
N VAL A 29 20.61 -4.68 18.04
CA VAL A 29 20.03 -5.82 18.75
C VAL A 29 19.45 -6.87 17.77
N PRO A 30 20.27 -7.43 16.86
CA PRO A 30 19.79 -8.28 15.75
C PRO A 30 19.09 -9.58 16.18
N GLY A 31 19.33 -10.05 17.41
CA GLY A 31 18.70 -11.23 18.01
C GLY A 31 17.57 -10.91 18.98
N LEU A 32 16.90 -9.76 18.83
CA LEU A 32 15.76 -9.41 19.68
C LEU A 32 14.66 -10.48 19.54
N PRO A 33 14.25 -11.16 20.63
CA PRO A 33 13.18 -12.15 20.55
C PRO A 33 11.82 -11.46 20.35
N ILE A 34 11.06 -11.96 19.37
CA ILE A 34 9.75 -11.42 18.98
C ILE A 34 8.73 -12.56 18.92
N ALA A 35 7.74 -12.51 19.81
CA ALA A 35 6.54 -13.34 19.73
C ALA A 35 5.63 -12.79 18.62
N VAL A 36 5.22 -13.67 17.71
CA VAL A 36 4.48 -13.27 16.50
C VAL A 36 2.99 -13.53 16.67
N VAL A 37 2.18 -12.49 16.46
CA VAL A 37 0.72 -12.57 16.42
C VAL A 37 0.26 -12.59 14.96
N PRO A 38 -0.49 -13.61 14.50
CA PRO A 38 -1.06 -13.63 13.16
C PRO A 38 -2.03 -12.46 12.87
N HIS A 39 -1.95 -11.87 11.68
CA HIS A 39 -2.85 -10.82 11.18
C HIS A 39 -3.89 -11.38 10.18
N PRO A 40 -5.08 -10.74 10.00
CA PRO A 40 -5.63 -9.58 10.70
C PRO A 40 -6.42 -9.93 11.96
N VAL A 41 -6.22 -9.14 13.02
CA VAL A 41 -6.99 -9.28 14.27
C VAL A 41 -8.32 -8.51 14.22
N ALA A 42 -8.40 -7.44 13.43
CA ALA A 42 -9.52 -6.49 13.46
C ALA A 42 -10.89 -7.06 13.05
N LYS A 43 -10.93 -8.21 12.34
CA LYS A 43 -12.16 -8.85 11.85
C LYS A 43 -12.57 -10.08 12.65
N LEU A 44 -11.75 -10.47 13.63
CA LEU A 44 -11.98 -11.69 14.41
C LEU A 44 -13.05 -11.44 15.47
N LEU A 45 -13.87 -12.46 15.72
CA LEU A 45 -14.81 -12.48 16.83
C LEU A 45 -14.05 -12.60 18.16
N PRO A 46 -14.65 -12.19 19.30
CA PRO A 46 -13.99 -12.25 20.61
C PRO A 46 -13.38 -13.62 20.96
N ASP A 47 -14.07 -14.71 20.62
CA ASP A 47 -13.59 -16.07 20.89
C ASP A 47 -12.37 -16.45 20.03
N GLU A 48 -12.33 -15.97 18.78
CA GLU A 48 -11.20 -16.16 17.86
C GLU A 48 -9.99 -15.34 18.33
N VAL A 49 -10.20 -14.11 18.79
CA VAL A 49 -9.15 -13.28 19.41
C VAL A 49 -8.61 -13.96 20.67
N ALA A 50 -9.49 -14.53 21.51
CA ALA A 50 -9.07 -15.26 22.70
C ALA A 50 -8.33 -16.56 22.37
N GLY A 51 -8.62 -17.21 21.23
CA GLY A 51 -7.83 -18.32 20.70
C GLY A 51 -6.42 -17.87 20.33
N LEU A 52 -6.32 -16.83 19.50
CA LEU A 52 -5.04 -16.25 19.07
C LEU A 52 -4.15 -15.82 20.24
N ALA A 53 -4.75 -15.17 21.25
CA ALA A 53 -4.03 -14.76 22.44
C ALA A 53 -3.47 -15.96 23.22
N ARG A 54 -4.23 -17.05 23.34
CA ARG A 54 -3.76 -18.28 24.01
C ARG A 54 -2.58 -18.89 23.26
N ASP A 55 -2.64 -18.95 21.94
CA ASP A 55 -1.56 -19.53 21.12
C ASP A 55 -0.25 -18.73 21.25
N VAL A 56 -0.33 -17.41 21.42
CA VAL A 56 0.85 -16.54 21.55
C VAL A 56 1.40 -16.52 22.98
N VAL A 57 0.56 -16.76 23.99
CA VAL A 57 0.98 -16.78 25.41
C VAL A 57 2.05 -17.85 25.66
N ASP A 58 1.96 -19.01 25.01
CA ASP A 58 2.97 -20.07 25.16
C ASP A 58 4.34 -19.62 24.66
N GLU A 59 4.40 -18.89 23.53
CA GLU A 59 5.65 -18.31 23.02
C GLU A 59 6.15 -17.20 23.95
N ILE A 60 5.28 -16.33 24.47
CA ILE A 60 5.68 -15.29 25.44
C ILE A 60 6.27 -15.94 26.71
N TYR A 61 5.63 -17.01 27.20
CA TYR A 61 6.10 -17.74 28.37
C TYR A 61 7.48 -18.36 28.13
N ARG A 62 7.70 -18.94 26.94
CA ARG A 62 9.00 -19.43 26.49
C ARG A 62 10.04 -18.32 26.48
N LEU A 63 9.73 -17.16 25.89
CA LEU A 63 10.65 -16.02 25.82
C LEU A 63 11.07 -15.50 27.21
N TRP A 64 10.24 -15.68 28.23
CA TRP A 64 10.59 -15.29 29.61
C TRP A 64 11.40 -16.34 30.38
N HIS A 65 11.34 -17.62 29.99
CA HIS A 65 11.94 -18.72 30.75
C HIS A 65 13.21 -19.29 30.10
N GLU A 66 13.35 -19.15 28.79
CA GLU A 66 14.52 -19.65 28.08
C GLU A 66 15.74 -18.74 28.31
N ASP A 67 16.94 -19.30 28.16
CA ASP A 67 18.18 -18.56 28.28
C ASP A 67 18.27 -17.44 27.22
N ALA A 68 18.62 -16.24 27.67
CA ALA A 68 18.60 -15.05 26.81
C ALA A 68 19.66 -15.09 25.70
N ASP A 69 20.81 -15.72 25.93
CA ASP A 69 21.86 -15.82 24.91
C ASP A 69 21.48 -16.88 23.87
N HIS A 70 20.89 -17.99 24.30
CA HIS A 70 20.30 -18.98 23.39
C HIS A 70 19.20 -18.36 22.50
N LEU A 71 18.27 -17.60 23.08
CA LEU A 71 17.23 -16.92 22.30
C LEU A 71 17.82 -15.92 21.30
N ARG A 72 18.87 -15.18 21.68
CA ARG A 72 19.52 -14.24 20.75
C ARG A 72 20.11 -14.93 19.54
N GLU A 73 20.79 -16.05 19.75
CA GLU A 73 21.34 -16.87 18.66
C GLU A 73 20.23 -17.41 17.75
N GLU A 74 19.14 -17.95 18.34
CA GLU A 74 17.97 -18.42 17.58
C GLU A 74 17.40 -17.30 16.70
N PHE A 75 17.12 -16.13 17.27
CA PHE A 75 16.42 -15.04 16.57
C PHE A 75 17.29 -14.29 15.54
N ILE A 76 18.62 -14.35 15.67
CA ILE A 76 19.54 -13.92 14.60
C ILE A 76 19.28 -14.74 13.34
N GLU A 77 19.28 -16.07 13.47
CA GLU A 77 19.12 -17.03 12.37
C GLU A 77 17.65 -17.16 11.89
N LYS A 78 16.68 -16.89 12.77
CA LYS A 78 15.25 -17.03 12.49
C LYS A 78 14.81 -16.17 11.31
N GLN A 79 14.54 -16.81 10.19
CA GLN A 79 14.05 -16.14 8.99
C GLN A 79 12.60 -15.69 9.18
N PRO A 80 12.18 -14.59 8.53
CA PRO A 80 10.78 -14.19 8.54
C PRO A 80 9.91 -15.34 8.04
N LEU A 81 8.77 -15.55 8.70
CA LEU A 81 7.73 -16.44 8.18
C LEU A 81 7.48 -16.05 6.72
N ALA A 82 7.64 -17.00 5.80
CA ALA A 82 7.30 -16.78 4.41
C ALA A 82 5.86 -16.27 4.40
N LYS A 83 5.64 -15.05 3.87
CA LYS A 83 4.30 -14.49 3.79
C LYS A 83 3.43 -15.59 3.16
N GLN A 84 2.51 -16.17 3.93
CA GLN A 84 1.27 -16.57 3.33
C GLN A 84 0.77 -15.26 2.79
N GLN A 85 0.97 -15.01 1.50
CA GLN A 85 0.17 -14.03 0.81
C GLN A 85 -1.24 -14.55 1.00
N MET A 86 -1.88 -14.17 2.11
CA MET A 86 -3.25 -13.75 2.10
C MET A 86 -3.25 -12.75 0.97
N ARG A 87 -3.51 -13.25 -0.24
CA ARG A 87 -3.88 -12.46 -1.38
C ARG A 87 -5.10 -11.75 -0.84
N TYR A 88 -4.88 -10.55 -0.31
CA TYR A 88 -5.93 -9.58 -0.23
C TYR A 88 -6.26 -9.32 -1.68
N THR A 89 -7.11 -10.18 -2.23
CA THR A 89 -7.81 -9.94 -3.46
C THR A 89 -8.73 -8.82 -3.10
N SER A 90 -8.17 -7.61 -3.21
CA SER A 90 -8.95 -6.40 -3.32
C SER A 90 -10.16 -6.75 -4.17
N LEU A 91 -11.36 -6.35 -3.76
CA LEU A 91 -12.54 -6.41 -4.63
C LEU A 91 -12.28 -5.74 -6.00
N PHE A 92 -11.17 -5.01 -6.09
CA PHE A 92 -10.67 -4.26 -7.22
C PHE A 92 -9.36 -4.84 -7.79
N GLU A 93 -8.94 -6.07 -7.44
CA GLU A 93 -7.69 -6.72 -7.91
C GLU A 93 -7.77 -7.12 -9.40
N GLY A 94 -7.93 -6.14 -10.28
CA GLY A 94 -7.44 -6.25 -11.65
C GLY A 94 -5.92 -6.11 -11.63
N ASN A 95 -5.22 -6.82 -12.51
CA ASN A 95 -3.85 -6.46 -12.88
C ASN A 95 -3.87 -5.07 -13.55
N TYR A 96 -3.87 -4.00 -12.75
CA TYR A 96 -3.88 -2.60 -13.20
C TYR A 96 -2.70 -2.26 -14.13
N THR A 97 -1.66 -3.09 -14.09
CA THR A 97 -0.42 -2.98 -14.85
C THR A 97 -0.13 -4.27 -15.63
N ALA A 98 -1.16 -4.97 -16.12
CA ALA A 98 -0.92 -6.05 -17.09
C ALA A 98 -0.16 -5.47 -18.30
N PRO A 99 0.98 -6.05 -18.72
CA PRO A 99 1.77 -5.52 -19.84
C PRO A 99 0.99 -5.47 -21.16
N ASN A 100 -0.11 -6.22 -21.25
CA ASN A 100 -0.99 -6.28 -22.42
C ASN A 100 -2.38 -5.68 -22.13
N ALA A 101 -2.51 -4.82 -21.12
CA ALA A 101 -3.76 -4.10 -20.90
C ALA A 101 -4.05 -3.21 -22.12
N PRO A 102 -5.26 -3.25 -22.69
CA PRO A 102 -5.59 -2.42 -23.84
C PRO A 102 -5.58 -0.94 -23.42
N GLU A 103 -5.00 -0.07 -24.24
CA GLU A 103 -4.99 1.39 -23.99
C GLU A 103 -6.39 2.01 -23.97
N ARG A 104 -7.33 1.39 -24.68
CA ARG A 104 -8.73 1.81 -24.78
C ARG A 104 -9.64 0.62 -24.60
N MET A 105 -10.83 0.87 -24.07
CA MET A 105 -11.87 -0.14 -23.97
C MET A 105 -13.21 0.44 -24.39
N ASN A 106 -14.09 -0.42 -24.90
CA ASN A 106 -15.48 -0.07 -25.14
C ASN A 106 -16.20 -0.01 -23.79
N GLY A 107 -16.85 1.10 -23.52
CA GLY A 107 -17.74 1.28 -22.37
C GLY A 107 -19.21 1.25 -22.82
N PRO A 108 -20.15 1.21 -21.86
CA PRO A 108 -21.57 1.46 -22.14
C PRO A 108 -21.79 2.82 -22.80
N ASP A 109 -22.88 2.93 -23.55
CA ASP A 109 -23.20 4.15 -24.32
C ASP A 109 -23.76 5.28 -23.44
N ASP A 110 -24.22 4.95 -22.23
CA ASP A 110 -24.80 5.90 -21.28
C ASP A 110 -23.88 6.18 -20.08
N LEU A 111 -24.01 7.39 -19.53
CA LEU A 111 -23.20 7.87 -18.40
C LEU A 111 -23.35 6.97 -17.16
N ASP A 112 -24.56 6.49 -16.88
CA ASP A 112 -24.84 5.66 -15.71
C ASP A 112 -24.19 4.28 -15.86
N GLY A 113 -24.25 3.70 -17.06
CA GLY A 113 -23.56 2.47 -17.42
C GLY A 113 -22.05 2.58 -17.23
N VAL A 114 -21.44 3.66 -17.71
CA VAL A 114 -19.99 3.89 -17.52
C VAL A 114 -19.66 4.04 -16.03
N ASN A 115 -20.43 4.81 -15.28
CA ASN A 115 -20.19 4.99 -13.84
C ASN A 115 -20.35 3.68 -13.06
N ARG A 116 -21.38 2.88 -13.34
CA ARG A 116 -21.54 1.53 -12.76
C ARG A 116 -20.33 0.63 -13.07
N LEU A 117 -19.86 0.65 -14.31
CA LEU A 117 -18.69 -0.13 -14.72
C LEU A 117 -17.43 0.30 -13.95
N PHE A 118 -17.13 1.60 -13.95
CA PHE A 118 -15.93 2.15 -13.30
C PHE A 118 -15.95 1.93 -11.79
N TYR A 119 -17.11 2.11 -11.15
CA TYR A 119 -17.31 1.81 -9.73
C TYR A 119 -17.10 0.32 -9.44
N SER A 120 -17.73 -0.58 -10.22
CA SER A 120 -17.61 -2.04 -10.03
C SER A 120 -16.18 -2.56 -10.19
N ARG A 121 -15.34 -1.84 -10.93
CA ARG A 121 -13.92 -2.17 -11.13
C ARG A 121 -12.97 -1.46 -10.16
N GLY A 122 -13.49 -0.58 -9.30
CA GLY A 122 -12.67 0.21 -8.37
C GLY A 122 -11.73 1.17 -9.07
N TRP A 123 -12.16 1.75 -10.19
CA TRP A 123 -11.39 2.75 -10.95
C TRP A 123 -11.72 4.18 -10.55
N THR A 124 -12.51 4.34 -9.50
CA THR A 124 -12.97 5.61 -8.94
C THR A 124 -12.80 5.59 -7.43
N ASP A 125 -12.77 6.75 -6.82
CA ASP A 125 -12.85 6.94 -5.37
C ASP A 125 -14.25 6.67 -4.77
N GLY A 126 -15.23 6.33 -5.62
CA GLY A 126 -16.61 6.07 -5.25
C GLY A 126 -17.57 7.15 -5.72
N LEU A 127 -17.05 8.30 -6.18
CA LEU A 127 -17.85 9.35 -6.79
C LEU A 127 -18.06 9.09 -8.29
N PRO A 128 -19.15 9.63 -8.88
CA PRO A 128 -19.32 9.61 -10.31
C PRO A 128 -18.20 10.37 -11.04
N ILE A 129 -17.84 9.88 -12.21
CA ILE A 129 -16.85 10.47 -13.11
C ILE A 129 -17.49 11.00 -14.39
N ILE A 130 -16.74 11.89 -15.05
CA ILE A 130 -16.94 12.23 -16.45
C ILE A 130 -16.12 11.23 -17.31
N PRO A 131 -16.76 10.39 -18.16
CA PRO A 131 -16.05 9.40 -18.95
C PRO A 131 -14.91 10.02 -19.79
N PRO A 132 -13.67 9.50 -19.70
CA PRO A 132 -12.52 10.03 -20.44
C PRO A 132 -12.53 9.55 -21.90
N THR A 133 -13.53 10.00 -22.66
CA THR A 133 -13.63 9.67 -24.10
C THR A 133 -12.46 10.27 -24.88
N PRO A 134 -12.08 9.71 -26.04
CA PRO A 134 -10.98 10.26 -26.85
C PRO A 134 -11.11 11.76 -27.12
N ALA A 135 -12.31 12.23 -27.47
CA ALA A 135 -12.56 13.65 -27.73
C ALA A 135 -12.35 14.54 -26.48
N ARG A 136 -12.75 14.07 -25.29
CA ARG A 136 -12.53 14.82 -24.04
C ARG A 136 -11.07 14.81 -23.62
N TYR A 137 -10.39 13.68 -23.83
CA TYR A 137 -8.96 13.54 -23.58
C TYR A 137 -8.14 14.46 -24.49
N GLU A 138 -8.40 14.47 -25.80
CA GLU A 138 -7.76 15.38 -26.76
C GLU A 138 -8.01 16.85 -26.40
N LYS A 139 -9.23 17.20 -26.00
CA LYS A 139 -9.55 18.55 -25.51
C LYS A 139 -8.78 18.89 -24.24
N MET A 140 -8.66 17.98 -23.28
CA MET A 140 -7.90 18.20 -22.04
C MET A 140 -6.42 18.47 -22.34
N LEU A 141 -5.84 17.73 -23.29
CA LEU A 141 -4.45 17.90 -23.69
C LEU A 141 -4.14 19.27 -24.30
N SER A 142 -5.13 20.02 -24.81
CA SER A 142 -4.91 21.40 -25.26
C SER A 142 -4.46 22.35 -24.13
N GLY A 143 -4.57 21.92 -22.87
CA GLY A 143 -4.07 22.65 -21.70
C GLY A 143 -2.56 22.57 -21.50
N THR A 144 -1.83 21.79 -22.29
CA THR A 144 -0.36 21.64 -22.15
C THR A 144 0.32 21.39 -23.49
N ASN A 145 1.60 21.74 -23.57
CA ASN A 145 2.47 21.43 -24.72
C ASN A 145 3.45 20.28 -24.42
N LEU A 146 3.33 19.65 -23.26
CA LEU A 146 4.21 18.55 -22.86
C LEU A 146 3.85 17.25 -23.57
N ASP A 147 4.85 16.38 -23.75
CA ASP A 147 4.63 15.05 -24.31
C ASP A 147 3.74 14.20 -23.37
N VAL A 148 2.74 13.54 -23.95
CA VAL A 148 1.78 12.71 -23.20
C VAL A 148 2.45 11.54 -22.46
N ASN A 149 3.59 11.08 -22.97
CA ASN A 149 4.39 10.01 -22.39
C ASN A 149 5.44 10.51 -21.39
N GLN A 150 5.60 11.82 -21.26
CA GLN A 150 6.53 12.40 -20.28
C GLN A 150 6.15 11.94 -18.88
N LEU A 151 7.09 11.26 -18.22
CA LEU A 151 6.98 10.86 -16.83
C LEU A 151 7.20 12.08 -15.94
N LEU A 152 6.22 12.38 -15.09
CA LEU A 152 6.28 13.47 -14.11
C LEU A 152 6.84 12.98 -12.78
N SER A 153 6.36 11.83 -12.31
CA SER A 153 6.81 11.22 -11.06
C SER A 153 6.41 9.75 -10.94
N LEU A 154 7.01 9.07 -9.96
CA LEU A 154 6.54 7.79 -9.45
C LEU A 154 5.77 8.04 -8.16
N ILE A 155 4.49 7.69 -8.14
CA ILE A 155 3.61 7.94 -7.00
C ILE A 155 3.69 6.77 -6.02
N GLU A 156 4.18 7.05 -4.82
CA GLU A 156 4.16 6.13 -3.67
C GLU A 156 2.71 5.78 -3.27
N PRO A 157 2.45 4.57 -2.72
CA PRO A 157 3.41 3.53 -2.33
C PRO A 157 3.71 2.49 -3.41
N ARG A 158 2.88 2.43 -4.47
CA ARG A 158 2.99 1.40 -5.53
C ARG A 158 3.89 1.80 -6.69
N GLN A 159 4.61 2.92 -6.58
CA GLN A 159 5.48 3.46 -7.63
C GLN A 159 4.73 3.64 -8.96
N GLY A 160 3.49 4.13 -8.87
CA GLY A 160 2.64 4.34 -10.04
C GLY A 160 3.23 5.42 -10.95
N LYS A 161 3.50 5.09 -12.21
CA LYS A 161 4.00 6.06 -13.20
C LYS A 161 2.93 7.12 -13.49
N ALA A 162 3.12 8.35 -13.02
CA ALA A 162 2.31 9.50 -13.37
C ALA A 162 2.89 10.17 -14.63
N THR A 163 2.29 9.90 -15.78
CA THR A 163 2.62 10.61 -17.04
C THR A 163 1.62 11.73 -17.28
N VAL A 164 1.96 12.68 -18.15
CA VAL A 164 1.05 13.77 -18.56
C VAL A 164 -0.29 13.21 -19.06
N GLY A 165 -0.27 12.18 -19.91
CA GLY A 165 -1.49 11.55 -20.42
C GLY A 165 -2.35 10.92 -19.32
N LYS A 166 -1.74 10.24 -18.33
CA LYS A 166 -2.49 9.67 -17.20
C LYS A 166 -3.07 10.74 -16.29
N VAL A 167 -2.34 11.83 -16.06
CA VAL A 167 -2.86 12.98 -15.30
C VAL A 167 -4.04 13.62 -16.05
N ALA A 168 -3.94 13.78 -17.37
CA ALA A 168 -5.04 14.29 -18.19
C ALA A 168 -6.27 13.38 -18.18
N ILE A 169 -6.12 12.05 -18.21
CA ILE A 169 -7.25 11.10 -18.07
C ILE A 169 -7.96 11.30 -16.73
N ASN A 170 -7.20 11.33 -15.62
CA ASN A 170 -7.77 11.58 -14.29
C ASN A 170 -8.43 12.96 -14.20
N ALA A 171 -7.81 13.99 -14.79
CA ALA A 171 -8.39 15.34 -14.85
C ALA A 171 -9.74 15.35 -15.57
N VAL A 172 -9.87 14.64 -16.70
CA VAL A 172 -11.15 14.48 -17.39
C VAL A 172 -12.14 13.78 -16.48
N MET A 173 -11.75 12.66 -15.86
CA MET A 173 -12.61 11.91 -14.94
C MET A 173 -13.16 12.78 -13.80
N SER A 174 -12.33 13.67 -13.27
CA SER A 174 -12.70 14.65 -12.23
C SER A 174 -13.47 15.88 -12.76
N GLY A 175 -13.76 15.96 -14.06
CA GLY A 175 -14.50 17.08 -14.65
C GLY A 175 -13.71 18.38 -14.77
N CYS A 176 -12.38 18.33 -14.76
CA CYS A 176 -11.53 19.51 -14.90
C CYS A 176 -11.61 20.13 -16.30
N LEU A 177 -11.27 21.41 -16.39
CA LEU A 177 -11.07 22.13 -17.65
C LEU A 177 -9.60 22.04 -18.10
N PRO A 178 -9.31 22.18 -19.41
CA PRO A 178 -7.94 22.16 -19.93
C PRO A 178 -7.03 23.17 -19.23
N GLU A 179 -7.56 24.33 -18.86
CA GLU A 179 -6.85 25.40 -18.15
C GLU A 179 -6.30 24.97 -16.78
N HIS A 180 -6.87 23.91 -16.17
CA HIS A 180 -6.39 23.36 -14.90
C HIS A 180 -5.21 22.39 -15.09
N LEU A 181 -5.00 21.86 -16.29
CA LEU A 181 -4.00 20.80 -16.53
C LEU A 181 -2.56 21.23 -16.17
N PRO A 182 -2.08 22.46 -16.47
CA PRO A 182 -0.76 22.89 -16.03
C PRO A 182 -0.54 22.78 -14.52
N VAL A 183 -1.56 23.13 -13.73
CA VAL A 183 -1.52 23.04 -12.27
C VAL A 183 -1.50 21.58 -11.84
N LEU A 184 -2.33 20.72 -12.43
CA LEU A 184 -2.35 19.29 -12.12
C LEU A 184 -1.03 18.60 -12.46
N VAL A 185 -0.38 19.00 -13.56
CA VAL A 185 0.97 18.54 -13.92
C VAL A 185 1.98 18.98 -12.87
N ALA A 186 1.93 20.23 -12.41
CA ALA A 186 2.81 20.72 -11.36
C ALA A 186 2.60 19.96 -10.04
N VAL A 187 1.35 19.70 -9.65
CA VAL A 187 1.00 18.89 -8.48
C VAL A 187 1.55 17.47 -8.62
N ALA A 188 1.36 16.82 -9.78
CA ALA A 188 1.88 15.47 -10.01
C ALA A 188 3.42 15.40 -9.88
N ASN A 189 4.14 16.43 -10.35
CA ASN A 189 5.59 16.54 -10.12
C ASN A 189 5.91 16.69 -8.62
N ALA A 190 5.20 17.59 -7.93
CA ALA A 190 5.43 17.87 -6.51
C ALA A 190 5.17 16.66 -5.61
N LEU A 191 4.20 15.80 -5.97
CA LEU A 191 3.93 14.55 -5.26
C LEU A 191 5.13 13.57 -5.30
N GLY A 192 5.99 13.68 -6.30
CA GLY A 192 7.24 12.91 -6.39
C GLY A 192 8.44 13.53 -5.66
N ASN A 193 8.29 14.72 -5.09
CA ASN A 193 9.38 15.39 -4.38
C ASN A 193 9.60 14.75 -3.01
N SER A 194 10.86 14.41 -2.69
CA SER A 194 11.28 13.86 -1.40
C SER A 194 10.93 14.76 -0.21
N ASP A 195 10.89 16.08 -0.40
CA ASP A 195 10.59 17.04 0.66
C ASP A 195 9.16 16.88 1.20
N LEU A 196 8.22 16.42 0.36
CA LEU A 196 6.84 16.13 0.78
C LEU A 196 6.73 14.85 1.62
N ASN A 197 7.68 13.92 1.46
CA ASN A 197 7.67 12.59 2.07
C ASN A 197 6.29 11.89 1.95
N LEU A 198 5.80 11.80 0.71
CA LEU A 198 4.47 11.24 0.41
C LEU A 198 4.26 9.83 0.98
N LYS A 199 5.33 9.03 1.03
CA LYS A 199 5.32 7.69 1.62
C LYS A 199 4.92 7.74 3.10
N ALA A 200 5.50 8.65 3.89
CA ALA A 200 5.13 8.76 5.30
C ALA A 200 3.67 9.21 5.49
N LEU A 201 3.17 10.09 4.62
CA LEU A 201 1.78 10.59 4.70
C LEU A 201 0.75 9.50 4.34
N ASN A 202 1.01 8.74 3.28
CA ASN A 202 0.07 7.74 2.75
C ASN A 202 0.16 6.38 3.46
N THR A 203 1.19 6.14 4.26
CA THR A 203 1.46 4.83 4.89
C THR A 203 1.36 4.91 6.42
N THR A 204 0.41 5.70 6.93
CA THR A 204 0.01 5.64 8.33
C THR A 204 -1.08 4.57 8.48
N THR A 205 -0.79 3.54 9.27
CA THR A 205 -1.73 2.48 9.66
C THR A 205 -2.47 2.86 10.93
#